data_AF-A0A540R752-F1
#
_entry.id   AF-A0A540R752-F1
#
_cell.length_a   1.000
_cell.length_b   1.000
_cell.length_c   1.000
_cell.angle_alpha   90.00
_cell.angle_beta   90.00
_cell.angle_gamma   90.00
#
_symmetry.space_group_name_H-M   'P 1'
#
loop_
_entity.id
_entity.type
_entity.pdbx_description
1 polymer ?
#
loop_
_entity_poly.entity_id
_entity_poly.type
_entity_poly.pdbx_seq_one_letter_code
_entity_poly.pdbx_strand_id
1 'polypeptide(L)'
;MTVTVDDVVEIFPRPLTEFEMTLAENLIVQSLELIGMEFARRGRNLDHELTAMSWLSVAVKQAVREMVSKAVIVGENVGRASASSTTGPQSDTITWSQGIGIQWGGVGIIPEVLKLLGLVVAAVPLGRGGPVVPFGAHVPVCGAEFSERGRF
;
A
#
# COMPACT_ATOMS: atom_id res chain seq x y z
N MET A 1 5.80 11.27 -18.16
CA MET A 1 7.11 10.74 -17.69
C MET A 1 7.13 9.23 -17.98
N THR A 2 8.28 8.65 -18.33
CA THR A 2 8.44 7.19 -18.42
C THR A 2 9.12 6.63 -17.16
N VAL A 3 8.70 5.44 -16.76
CA VAL A 3 9.35 4.59 -15.75
C VAL A 3 9.54 3.23 -16.41
N THR A 4 10.77 2.71 -16.47
CA THR A 4 11.06 1.41 -17.09
C THR A 4 11.18 0.30 -16.04
N VAL A 5 11.37 -0.94 -16.49
CA VAL A 5 11.72 -2.07 -15.62
C VAL A 5 13.07 -1.83 -14.96
N ASP A 6 14.05 -1.32 -15.70
CA ASP A 6 15.42 -1.05 -15.25
C ASP A 6 15.45 -0.04 -14.10
N ASP A 7 14.63 1.03 -14.19
CA ASP A 7 14.38 2.01 -13.13
C ASP A 7 14.06 1.35 -11.78
N VAL A 8 13.52 0.12 -11.76
CA VAL A 8 13.15 -0.62 -10.54
C VAL A 8 14.11 -1.79 -10.27
N VAL A 9 14.56 -2.50 -11.31
CA VAL A 9 15.48 -3.66 -11.21
C VAL A 9 16.80 -3.31 -10.54
N GLU A 10 17.38 -2.14 -10.80
CA GLU A 10 18.64 -1.68 -10.18
C GLU A 10 18.61 -1.61 -8.64
N ILE A 11 17.41 -1.62 -8.03
CA ILE A 11 17.22 -1.45 -6.58
C ILE A 11 17.01 -2.79 -5.85
N PHE A 12 16.70 -3.89 -6.56
CA PHE A 12 16.44 -5.16 -5.89
C PHE A 12 17.72 -5.79 -5.30
N PRO A 13 17.65 -6.41 -4.11
CA PRO A 13 18.80 -7.08 -3.49
C PRO A 13 19.19 -8.41 -4.17
N ARG A 14 18.49 -8.81 -5.23
CA ARG A 14 18.76 -9.98 -6.07
C ARG A 14 18.38 -9.67 -7.53
N PRO A 15 19.01 -10.31 -8.53
CA PRO A 15 18.47 -10.31 -9.89
C PRO A 15 17.07 -10.94 -9.89
N LEU A 16 16.18 -10.41 -10.73
CA LEU A 16 14.86 -10.98 -10.97
C LEU A 16 14.95 -12.10 -12.01
N THR A 17 14.06 -13.09 -11.91
CA THR A 17 13.80 -14.06 -12.97
C THR A 17 12.99 -13.43 -14.11
N GLU A 18 13.02 -14.03 -15.30
CA GLU A 18 12.27 -13.56 -16.49
C GLU A 18 10.76 -13.37 -16.18
N PHE A 19 10.17 -14.30 -15.40
CA PHE A 19 8.79 -14.20 -14.94
C PHE A 19 8.54 -13.02 -14.00
N GLU A 20 9.44 -12.78 -13.04
CA GLU A 20 9.36 -11.60 -12.16
C GLU A 20 9.54 -10.29 -12.93
N MET A 21 10.32 -10.27 -14.02
CA MET A 21 10.46 -9.10 -14.90
C MET A 21 9.16 -8.79 -15.64
N THR A 22 8.52 -9.78 -16.27
CA THR A 22 7.21 -9.59 -16.92
C THR A 22 6.11 -9.24 -15.91
N LEU A 23 6.16 -9.75 -14.68
CA LEU A 23 5.28 -9.27 -13.61
C LEU A 23 5.58 -7.79 -13.26
N ALA A 24 6.84 -7.41 -13.10
CA ALA A 24 7.23 -6.03 -12.79
C ALA A 24 6.73 -5.03 -13.85
N GLU A 25 6.78 -5.36 -15.14
CA GLU A 25 6.19 -4.56 -16.23
C GLU A 25 4.71 -4.24 -15.99
N ASN A 26 3.90 -5.28 -15.74
CA ASN A 26 2.47 -5.16 -15.51
C ASN A 26 2.17 -4.39 -14.21
N LEU A 27 2.96 -4.62 -13.15
CA LEU A 27 2.84 -3.92 -11.87
C LEU A 27 3.25 -2.45 -11.97
N ILE A 28 4.20 -2.06 -12.84
CA ILE A 28 4.54 -0.66 -13.14
C ILE A 28 3.35 0.05 -13.79
N VAL A 29 2.73 -0.57 -14.81
CA VAL A 29 1.54 0.00 -15.48
C VAL A 29 0.40 0.19 -14.48
N GLN A 30 0.05 -0.85 -13.71
CA GLN A 30 -0.97 -0.78 -12.67
C GLN A 30 -0.65 0.28 -11.60
N SER A 31 0.62 0.44 -11.22
CA SER A 31 1.05 1.49 -10.28
C SER A 31 0.75 2.90 -10.81
N LEU A 32 1.05 3.15 -12.09
CA LEU A 32 0.84 4.45 -12.71
C LEU A 32 -0.65 4.77 -12.88
N GLU A 33 -1.48 3.79 -13.26
CA GLU A 33 -2.94 3.92 -13.32
C GLU A 33 -3.54 4.25 -11.94
N LEU A 34 -3.12 3.52 -10.89
CA LEU A 34 -3.57 3.76 -9.52
C LEU A 34 -3.17 5.15 -9.01
N ILE A 35 -1.94 5.58 -9.27
CA ILE A 35 -1.47 6.93 -8.90
C ILE A 35 -2.30 7.99 -9.66
N GLY A 36 -2.49 7.83 -10.97
CA GLY A 36 -3.33 8.72 -11.78
C GLY A 36 -4.77 8.80 -11.26
N MET A 37 -5.35 7.67 -10.82
CA MET A 37 -6.67 7.62 -10.19
C MET A 37 -6.73 8.41 -8.88
N GLU A 38 -5.70 8.36 -8.03
CA GLU A 38 -5.65 9.13 -6.79
C GLU A 38 -5.49 10.66 -7.03
N PHE A 39 -4.78 11.07 -8.08
CA PHE A 39 -4.79 12.48 -8.52
C PHE A 39 -6.19 12.88 -9.00
N ALA A 40 -6.80 12.10 -9.89
CA ALA A 40 -8.14 12.37 -10.43
C ALA A 40 -9.23 12.42 -9.34
N ARG A 41 -9.18 11.53 -8.34
CA ARG A 41 -10.07 11.52 -7.16
C ARG A 41 -10.01 12.81 -6.33
N ARG A 42 -8.92 13.59 -6.44
CA ARG A 42 -8.73 14.91 -5.79
C ARG A 42 -8.95 16.09 -6.74
N GLY A 43 -9.47 15.86 -7.95
CA GLY A 43 -9.64 16.88 -8.99
C GLY A 43 -8.31 17.38 -9.59
N ARG A 44 -7.21 16.66 -9.35
CA ARG A 44 -5.86 16.99 -9.82
C ARG A 44 -5.51 16.18 -11.06
N ASN A 45 -4.66 16.71 -11.95
CA ASN A 45 -4.21 16.02 -13.16
C ASN A 45 -2.69 15.78 -13.07
N LEU A 46 -2.31 14.50 -13.12
CA LEU A 46 -0.93 14.03 -12.98
C LEU A 46 0.02 14.67 -14.00
N ASP A 47 -0.35 14.70 -15.29
CA ASP A 47 0.54 15.18 -16.36
C ASP A 47 0.74 16.70 -16.31
N HIS A 48 -0.30 17.43 -15.91
CA HIS A 48 -0.23 18.87 -15.65
C HIS A 48 0.66 19.20 -14.44
N GLU A 49 0.68 18.36 -13.42
CA GLU A 49 1.54 18.58 -12.24
C GLU A 49 2.97 18.07 -12.46
N LEU A 50 3.18 16.99 -13.21
CA LEU A 50 4.51 16.52 -13.62
C LEU A 50 5.25 17.54 -14.51
N THR A 51 4.52 18.37 -15.25
CA THR A 51 5.09 19.48 -16.04
C THR A 51 5.28 20.75 -15.21
N ALA A 52 4.46 20.99 -14.18
CA ALA A 52 4.58 22.15 -13.27
C ALA A 52 5.59 21.94 -12.12
N MET A 53 5.83 20.70 -11.68
CA MET A 53 6.59 20.37 -10.47
C MET A 53 7.63 19.28 -10.71
N SER A 54 8.89 19.68 -10.90
CA SER A 54 10.01 18.74 -11.13
C SER A 54 10.17 17.69 -10.02
N TRP A 55 9.96 18.08 -8.75
CA TRP A 55 10.04 17.15 -7.60
C TRP A 55 9.02 16.01 -7.67
N LEU A 56 7.83 16.25 -8.26
CA LEU A 56 6.77 15.25 -8.35
C LEU A 56 7.19 14.08 -9.26
N SER A 57 8.01 14.34 -10.29
CA SER A 57 8.55 13.28 -11.15
C SER A 57 9.39 12.26 -10.36
N VAL A 58 10.23 12.75 -9.44
CA VAL A 58 11.05 11.92 -8.56
C VAL A 58 10.18 11.19 -7.53
N ALA A 59 9.18 11.88 -6.95
CA ALA A 59 8.23 11.28 -6.01
C ALA A 59 7.39 10.16 -6.66
N VAL A 60 6.93 10.32 -7.90
CA VAL A 60 6.20 9.28 -8.64
C VAL A 60 7.10 8.11 -8.99
N LYS A 61 8.35 8.33 -9.44
CA LYS A 61 9.32 7.22 -9.63
C LYS A 61 9.54 6.44 -8.34
N GLN A 62 9.74 7.13 -7.22
CA GLN A 62 9.98 6.49 -5.94
C GLN A 62 8.74 5.76 -5.39
N ALA A 63 7.53 6.29 -5.62
CA ALA A 63 6.27 5.62 -5.31
C ALA A 63 6.11 4.30 -6.08
N VAL A 64 6.31 4.32 -7.41
CA VAL A 64 6.25 3.11 -8.25
C VAL A 64 7.29 2.08 -7.81
N ARG A 65 8.53 2.52 -7.51
CA ARG A 65 9.58 1.64 -6.97
C ARG A 65 9.17 0.95 -5.67
N GLU A 66 8.59 1.68 -4.72
CA GLU A 66 8.14 1.12 -3.44
C GLU A 66 6.94 0.15 -3.63
N MET A 67 6.00 0.52 -4.49
CA MET A 67 4.81 -0.27 -4.83
C MET A 67 5.18 -1.60 -5.50
N VAL A 68 6.03 -1.56 -6.54
CA VAL A 68 6.44 -2.74 -7.31
C VAL A 68 7.40 -3.63 -6.51
N SER A 69 8.36 -3.07 -5.78
CA SER A 69 9.28 -3.88 -4.95
C SER A 69 8.55 -4.61 -3.81
N LYS A 70 7.52 -4.00 -3.20
CA LYS A 70 6.64 -4.70 -2.25
C LYS A 70 5.88 -5.85 -2.92
N ALA A 71 5.26 -5.61 -4.08
CA ALA A 71 4.52 -6.63 -4.80
C ALA A 71 5.40 -7.80 -5.29
N VAL A 72 6.63 -7.55 -5.74
CA VAL A 72 7.55 -8.58 -6.25
C VAL A 72 8.31 -9.32 -5.15
N ILE A 73 8.84 -8.63 -4.12
CA ILE A 73 9.64 -9.27 -3.05
C ILE A 73 8.74 -9.99 -2.04
N VAL A 74 7.60 -9.39 -1.68
CA VAL A 74 6.73 -9.90 -0.60
C VAL A 74 5.60 -10.77 -1.19
N GLY A 75 4.97 -10.31 -2.28
CA GLY A 75 3.99 -11.08 -3.05
C GLY A 75 2.86 -11.67 -2.20
N GLU A 76 2.65 -12.97 -2.30
CA GLU A 76 1.63 -13.70 -1.52
C GLU A 76 1.84 -13.65 0.01
N ASN A 77 3.05 -13.28 0.47
CA ASN A 77 3.33 -13.10 1.90
C ASN A 77 2.91 -11.72 2.44
N VAL A 78 2.31 -10.84 1.63
CA VAL A 78 1.82 -9.52 2.09
C VAL A 78 0.76 -9.74 3.19
N GLY A 79 1.04 -9.21 4.38
CA GLY A 79 0.19 -9.38 5.55
C GLY A 79 0.31 -10.74 6.24
N ARG A 80 1.29 -11.59 5.92
CA ARG A 80 1.53 -12.85 6.65
C ARG A 80 2.07 -12.55 8.06
N ALA A 81 1.34 -12.95 9.09
CA ALA A 81 1.67 -12.72 10.50
C ALA A 81 2.42 -13.90 11.14
N SER A 82 2.08 -15.13 10.77
CA SER A 82 2.81 -16.33 11.21
C SER A 82 2.72 -17.48 10.21
N ALA A 83 3.64 -18.43 10.38
CA ALA A 83 3.71 -19.68 9.65
C ALA A 83 4.02 -20.81 10.62
N SER A 84 3.24 -21.88 10.58
CA SER A 84 3.46 -23.11 11.35
C SER A 84 3.39 -24.30 10.40
N SER A 85 4.41 -25.15 10.43
CA SER A 85 4.45 -26.45 9.74
C SER A 85 5.02 -27.46 10.74
N THR A 86 4.32 -28.58 10.93
CA THR A 86 4.55 -29.50 12.06
C THR A 86 4.54 -30.94 11.57
N THR A 87 5.70 -31.58 11.45
CA THR A 87 5.83 -32.91 10.81
C THR A 87 5.36 -34.06 11.72
N GLY A 88 4.51 -34.95 11.20
CA GLY A 88 3.63 -35.85 11.96
C GLY A 88 2.26 -36.01 11.25
N PRO A 89 1.11 -36.07 11.95
CA PRO A 89 -0.20 -35.86 11.31
C PRO A 89 -0.31 -34.39 10.85
N GLN A 90 -0.27 -34.14 9.54
CA GLN A 90 -0.01 -32.79 9.00
C GLN A 90 -1.16 -31.80 9.16
N SER A 91 -0.83 -30.63 9.69
CA SER A 91 -1.55 -29.38 9.50
C SER A 91 -0.52 -28.26 9.32
N ASP A 92 -0.44 -27.72 8.12
CA ASP A 92 0.19 -26.42 7.87
C ASP A 92 -0.84 -25.33 8.22
N THR A 93 -0.40 -24.30 8.93
CA THR A 93 -1.25 -23.16 9.28
C THR A 93 -0.52 -21.86 8.99
N ILE A 94 -1.19 -20.99 8.23
CA ILE A 94 -0.75 -19.63 7.91
C ILE A 94 -1.78 -18.68 8.50
N THR A 95 -1.31 -17.69 9.25
CA THR A 95 -2.16 -16.63 9.81
C THR A 95 -1.78 -15.31 9.17
N TRP A 96 -2.75 -14.57 8.67
CA TRP A 96 -2.57 -13.23 8.12
C TRP A 96 -3.03 -12.16 9.13
N SER A 97 -2.34 -11.02 9.18
CA SER A 97 -2.68 -9.87 10.01
C SER A 97 -3.84 -9.09 9.39
N GLN A 98 -4.99 -9.06 10.07
CA GLN A 98 -6.19 -8.31 9.65
C GLN A 98 -5.94 -6.80 9.48
N GLY A 99 -4.92 -6.24 10.14
CA GLY A 99 -4.61 -4.81 10.12
C GLY A 99 -3.70 -4.32 8.98
N ILE A 100 -3.11 -5.23 8.18
CA ILE A 100 -2.38 -4.86 6.96
C ILE A 100 -3.31 -5.16 5.80
N GLY A 101 -3.64 -4.15 4.98
CA GLY A 101 -4.50 -4.34 3.81
C GLY A 101 -3.91 -5.37 2.85
N ILE A 102 -4.54 -6.55 2.76
CA ILE A 102 -3.99 -7.70 2.04
C ILE A 102 -4.09 -7.44 0.53
N GLN A 103 -2.94 -7.16 -0.09
CA GLN A 103 -2.81 -6.95 -1.53
C GLN A 103 -2.39 -8.29 -2.17
N TRP A 104 -3.37 -9.06 -2.63
CA TRP A 104 -3.16 -10.38 -3.23
C TRP A 104 -2.42 -10.28 -4.57
N GLY A 105 -1.08 -10.42 -4.53
CA GLY A 105 -0.23 -10.53 -5.73
C GLY A 105 -0.23 -9.31 -6.66
N GLY A 106 -0.62 -8.13 -6.16
CA GLY A 106 -0.81 -6.93 -6.96
C GLY A 106 -0.47 -5.65 -6.20
N VAL A 107 -0.58 -4.50 -6.87
CA VAL A 107 -0.24 -3.20 -6.30
C VAL A 107 -1.44 -2.55 -5.61
N GLY A 108 -1.20 -1.94 -4.44
CA GLY A 108 -2.14 -1.02 -3.80
C GLY A 108 -1.46 0.18 -3.15
N ILE A 109 -2.19 1.29 -3.05
CA ILE A 109 -1.69 2.55 -2.49
C ILE A 109 -1.84 2.56 -0.96
N ILE A 110 -0.75 2.91 -0.28
CA ILE A 110 -0.61 2.90 1.18
C ILE A 110 -0.43 4.38 1.64
N PRO A 111 -0.87 4.83 2.84
CA PRO A 111 -0.78 6.24 3.24
C PRO A 111 0.60 6.91 3.12
N GLU A 112 1.70 6.17 3.25
CA GLU A 112 3.07 6.66 3.03
C GLU A 112 3.30 7.09 1.57
N VAL A 113 2.74 6.35 0.60
CA VAL A 113 2.79 6.69 -0.82
C VAL A 113 1.98 7.96 -1.10
N LEU A 114 0.79 8.10 -0.50
CA LEU A 114 0.02 9.35 -0.57
C LEU A 114 0.78 10.53 0.06
N LYS A 115 1.61 10.28 1.07
CA LYS A 115 2.48 11.28 1.68
C LYS A 115 3.64 11.69 0.79
N LEU A 116 4.32 10.73 0.16
CA LEU A 116 5.38 10.97 -0.81
C LEU A 116 4.89 11.79 -2.02
N LEU A 117 3.67 11.53 -2.50
CA LEU A 117 3.05 12.20 -3.64
C LEU A 117 2.45 13.59 -3.33
N GLY A 118 2.52 14.09 -2.08
CA GLY A 118 1.86 15.34 -1.69
C GLY A 118 0.32 15.28 -1.81
N LEU A 119 -0.26 14.09 -1.58
CA LEU A 119 -1.69 13.79 -1.64
C LEU A 119 -2.33 13.60 -0.25
N VAL A 120 -1.59 13.89 0.83
CA VAL A 120 -2.15 13.88 2.20
C VAL A 120 -3.21 14.96 2.32
N VAL A 121 -4.47 14.54 2.35
CA VAL A 121 -5.49 15.31 3.04
C VAL A 121 -5.16 15.19 4.52
N ALA A 122 -4.67 16.27 5.14
CA ALA A 122 -4.59 16.36 6.59
C ALA A 122 -6.03 16.20 7.12
N ALA A 123 -6.31 15.08 7.78
CA ALA A 123 -7.67 14.61 8.03
C ALA A 123 -8.36 15.39 9.17
N VAL A 124 -8.68 16.67 8.91
CA VAL A 124 -9.77 17.36 9.60
C VAL A 124 -11.07 16.68 9.14
N PRO A 125 -11.82 15.99 10.01
CA PRO A 125 -12.85 15.06 9.58
C PRO A 125 -14.11 15.77 9.08
N LEU A 126 -14.23 15.91 7.76
CA LEU A 126 -15.51 16.16 7.10
C LEU A 126 -16.36 14.88 7.21
N GLY A 127 -17.37 14.94 8.08
CA GLY A 127 -17.89 13.75 8.77
C GLY A 127 -18.66 12.74 7.91
N ARG A 128 -18.04 11.57 7.68
CA ARG A 128 -18.73 10.27 7.51
C ARG A 128 -17.76 9.11 7.76
N GLY A 129 -17.88 8.45 8.92
CA GLY A 129 -17.02 7.33 9.33
C GLY A 129 -15.72 7.79 10.01
N GLY A 130 -15.68 7.73 11.35
CA GLY A 130 -14.48 8.01 12.15
C GLY A 130 -13.65 6.76 12.48
N PRO A 131 -12.49 6.91 13.15
CA PRO A 131 -11.59 5.80 13.46
C PRO A 131 -12.15 4.81 14.50
N VAL A 132 -11.69 3.56 14.40
CA VAL A 132 -12.01 2.41 15.27
C VAL A 132 -10.85 2.15 16.23
N VAL A 133 -11.12 1.77 17.48
CA VAL A 133 -10.11 1.63 18.55
C VAL A 133 -10.34 0.36 19.40
N PRO A 134 -9.41 -0.61 19.40
CA PRO A 134 -9.64 -1.93 20.01
C PRO A 134 -9.75 -1.90 21.54
N PHE A 135 -10.35 -2.97 22.07
CA PHE A 135 -10.66 -3.16 23.48
C PHE A 135 -9.40 -3.17 24.39
N GLY A 136 -9.42 -2.34 25.45
CA GLY A 136 -8.42 -2.40 26.54
C GLY A 136 -7.81 -1.07 27.00
N ALA A 137 -8.18 0.08 26.43
CA ALA A 137 -7.58 1.38 26.78
C ALA A 137 -8.58 2.56 26.71
N HIS A 138 -8.19 3.72 27.27
CA HIS A 138 -9.13 4.78 27.68
C HIS A 138 -8.93 6.21 27.12
N VAL A 139 -7.87 6.53 26.35
CA VAL A 139 -7.62 7.91 25.86
C VAL A 139 -7.21 8.11 24.38
N PRO A 140 -6.36 7.29 23.72
CA PRO A 140 -6.27 5.85 23.67
C PRO A 140 -7.50 4.94 23.86
N VAL A 141 -8.78 5.19 23.57
CA VAL A 141 -9.61 6.36 23.15
C VAL A 141 -11.05 6.02 23.65
N CYS A 142 -12.06 6.83 23.35
CA CYS A 142 -13.47 6.55 23.71
C CYS A 142 -14.14 5.41 22.88
N GLY A 143 -13.44 4.28 22.75
CA GLY A 143 -14.00 2.94 22.52
C GLY A 143 -14.24 2.51 21.07
N ALA A 144 -14.27 1.19 20.88
CA ALA A 144 -14.99 0.53 19.80
C ALA A 144 -15.46 -0.88 20.19
N GLU A 145 -16.27 -1.45 19.30
CA GLU A 145 -16.66 -2.87 19.16
C GLU A 145 -17.53 -3.50 20.27
N PHE A 146 -17.32 -3.21 21.57
CA PHE A 146 -18.02 -3.95 22.65
C PHE A 146 -18.77 -3.12 23.72
N SER A 147 -18.82 -1.79 23.61
CA SER A 147 -19.51 -0.94 24.60
C SER A 147 -20.94 -0.56 24.18
N GLU A 148 -21.95 -1.26 24.70
CA GLU A 148 -23.35 -0.83 24.56
C GLU A 148 -23.68 0.37 25.47
N ARG A 149 -23.88 1.54 24.85
CA ARG A 149 -24.70 2.70 25.32
C ARG A 149 -24.55 3.23 26.76
N GLY A 150 -24.10 4.48 26.87
CA GLY A 150 -24.46 5.42 27.95
C GLY A 150 -23.88 6.81 27.64
N ARG A 151 -24.63 7.80 27.14
CA ARG A 151 -25.64 8.62 27.86
C ARG A 151 -25.18 9.10 29.23
N PHE A 152 -24.75 10.36 29.30
CA PHE A 152 -25.63 11.43 29.77
C PHE A 152 -25.59 12.61 28.78
#